data_AF-Q117C7-F1
#
_entry.id   AF-Q117C7-F1
#
_cell.length_a   1.000
_cell.length_b   1.000
_cell.length_c   1.000
_cell.angle_alpha   90.00
_cell.angle_beta   90.00
_cell.angle_gamma   90.00
#
_symmetry.space_group_name_H-M   'P 1'
#
loop_
_entity.id
_entity.type
_entity.pdbx_description
1 polymer ?
#
loop_
_entity_poly.entity_id
_entity_poly.type
_entity_poly.pdbx_seq_one_letter_code
_entity_poly.pdbx_strand_id
1 'polypeptide(L)'
;MKGSFAEYTQESSIQIKFYYIDGNTETFSFPANVEQFQTQLQDLLKQPWITFHLMDQTVCIYTEKIMKIEIKPPISQMEGEGVFANSERITALQINASR
;
A
#
# COMPACT_ATOMS: atom_id res chain seq x y z
N MET A 1 -39.42 6.71 15.22
CA MET A 1 -38.49 7.59 14.46
C MET A 1 -37.26 7.84 15.32
N LYS A 2 -36.09 7.93 14.67
CA LYS A 2 -34.73 8.10 15.22
C LYS A 2 -34.07 6.84 15.80
N GLY A 3 -33.83 5.87 14.92
CA GLY A 3 -32.61 5.06 15.05
C GLY A 3 -31.44 5.97 14.69
N SER A 4 -30.63 6.34 15.68
CA SER A 4 -29.38 7.04 15.44
C SER A 4 -28.42 6.01 14.84
N PHE A 5 -28.32 6.00 13.52
CA PHE A 5 -27.21 5.33 12.87
C PHE A 5 -25.96 6.03 13.37
N ALA A 6 -25.14 5.30 14.14
CA ALA A 6 -23.76 5.68 14.36
C ALA A 6 -23.19 6.06 12.99
N GLU A 7 -22.61 7.25 12.88
CA GLU A 7 -21.71 7.58 11.79
C GLU A 7 -20.64 6.50 11.78
N TYR A 8 -20.82 5.51 10.90
CA TYR A 8 -19.73 4.67 10.46
C TYR A 8 -18.81 5.62 9.71
N THR A 9 -17.94 6.33 10.43
CA THR A 9 -16.65 6.71 9.87
C THR A 9 -16.08 5.41 9.34
N GLN A 10 -16.18 5.22 8.03
CA GLN A 10 -15.47 4.19 7.30
C GLN A 10 -14.02 4.34 7.75
N GLU A 11 -13.57 3.46 8.66
CA GLU A 11 -12.17 3.36 9.03
C GLU A 11 -11.44 3.00 7.74
N SER A 12 -10.95 4.03 7.06
CA SER A 12 -10.17 3.84 5.84
C SER A 12 -8.85 3.23 6.28
N SER A 13 -8.70 1.95 6.02
CA SER A 13 -7.44 1.25 6.22
C SER A 13 -6.64 1.29 4.93
N ILE A 14 -5.39 1.71 5.01
CA ILE A 14 -4.44 1.55 3.91
C ILE A 14 -3.76 0.20 4.09
N GLN A 15 -3.67 -0.56 3.01
CA GLN A 15 -2.89 -1.78 2.92
C GLN A 15 -1.69 -1.53 2.02
N ILE A 16 -0.50 -1.85 2.53
CA ILE A 16 0.75 -1.77 1.79
C ILE A 16 1.37 -3.16 1.73
N LYS A 17 1.74 -3.59 0.53
CA LYS A 17 2.46 -4.83 0.30
C LYS A 17 3.86 -4.54 -0.24
N PHE A 18 4.85 -5.05 0.46
CA PHE A 18 6.26 -4.98 0.09
C PHE A 18 6.68 -6.27 -0.62
N TYR A 19 7.49 -6.12 -1.66
CA TYR A 19 8.14 -7.23 -2.36
C TYR A 19 9.65 -7.03 -2.24
N TYR A 20 10.35 -7.97 -1.63
CA TYR A 20 11.79 -7.87 -1.36
C TYR A 20 12.64 -8.52 -2.46
N ILE A 21 13.93 -8.17 -2.48
CA ILE A 21 14.92 -8.70 -3.44
C ILE A 21 15.07 -10.23 -3.39
N ASP A 22 14.78 -10.85 -2.25
CA ASP A 22 14.89 -12.28 -2.01
C ASP A 22 13.64 -13.07 -2.44
N GLY A 23 12.63 -12.37 -2.98
CA GLY A 23 11.35 -12.93 -3.38
C GLY A 23 10.30 -13.01 -2.27
N ASN A 24 10.64 -12.65 -1.03
CA ASN A 24 9.68 -12.59 0.06
C ASN A 24 8.72 -11.41 -0.11
N THR A 25 7.54 -11.52 0.50
CA THR A 25 6.57 -10.43 0.54
C THR A 25 5.96 -10.28 1.91
N GLU A 26 5.77 -9.04 2.34
CA GLU A 26 5.07 -8.71 3.58
C GLU A 26 3.93 -7.75 3.28
N THR A 27 2.85 -7.83 4.07
CA THR A 27 1.67 -6.97 3.88
C THR A 27 1.26 -6.40 5.23
N PHE A 28 1.13 -5.08 5.28
CA PHE A 28 0.73 -4.33 6.45
C PHE A 28 -0.59 -3.62 6.17
N SER A 29 -1.45 -3.52 7.18
CA SER A 29 -2.64 -2.68 7.13
C SER A 29 -2.66 -1.77 8.34
N PHE A 30 -2.94 -0.49 8.12
CA PHE A 30 -2.99 0.50 9.17
C PHE A 30 -4.10 1.52 8.90
N PRO A 31 -4.73 2.06 9.96
CA PRO A 31 -5.75 3.10 9.81
C PRO A 31 -5.07 4.39 9.34
N ALA A 32 -5.47 4.89 8.18
CA ALA A 32 -4.96 6.16 7.65
C ALA A 32 -5.92 6.74 6.62
N ASN A 33 -6.07 8.07 6.67
CA ASN A 33 -6.77 8.79 5.62
C ASN A 33 -5.93 8.75 4.33
N VAL A 34 -6.56 8.34 3.23
CA VAL A 34 -5.90 8.18 1.93
C VAL A 34 -5.29 9.50 1.45
N GLU A 35 -6.01 10.61 1.51
CA GLU A 35 -5.53 11.92 1.04
C GLU A 35 -4.31 12.39 1.83
N GLN A 36 -4.32 12.21 3.16
CA GLN A 36 -3.17 12.56 4.00
C GLN A 36 -1.96 11.67 3.70
N PHE A 37 -2.19 10.36 3.55
CA PHE A 37 -1.14 9.42 3.22
C PHE A 37 -0.53 9.70 1.84
N GLN A 38 -1.34 10.15 0.87
CA GLN A 38 -0.88 10.53 -0.47
C GLN A 38 0.16 11.65 -0.40
N THR A 39 -0.09 12.71 0.38
CA THR A 39 0.84 13.83 0.53
C THR A 39 2.17 13.39 1.15
N GLN A 40 2.14 12.41 2.05
CA GLN A 40 3.33 11.92 2.76
C GLN A 40 4.06 10.80 2.02
N LEU A 41 3.41 10.11 1.08
CA LEU A 41 3.95 8.90 0.45
C LEU A 41 5.29 9.16 -0.24
N GLN A 42 5.42 10.25 -1.01
CA GLN A 42 6.68 10.54 -1.70
C GLN A 42 7.85 10.72 -0.74
N ASP A 43 7.61 11.35 0.41
CA ASP A 43 8.65 11.55 1.42
C ASP A 43 8.92 10.30 2.23
N LEU A 44 7.89 9.48 2.49
CA LEU A 44 8.01 8.17 3.09
C LEU A 44 8.90 7.24 2.24
N LEU A 45 8.69 7.23 0.92
CA LEU A 45 9.47 6.42 -0.01
C LEU A 45 10.95 6.84 -0.11
N LYS A 46 11.28 8.06 0.29
CA LYS A 46 12.68 8.55 0.37
C LYS A 46 13.37 8.15 1.69
N GLN A 47 12.61 7.72 2.70
CA GLN A 47 13.20 7.34 3.99
C GLN A 47 13.93 5.99 3.84
N PRO A 48 15.12 5.81 4.45
CA PRO A 48 15.82 4.53 4.44
C PRO A 48 15.10 3.47 5.27
N TRP A 49 14.30 3.89 6.25
CA TRP A 49 13.57 3.01 7.16
C TRP A 49 12.12 3.44 7.28
N ILE A 50 11.20 2.48 7.26
CA ILE A 50 9.78 2.68 7.54
C ILE A 50 9.43 1.84 8.77
N THR A 51 8.78 2.46 9.75
CA THR A 51 8.42 1.81 11.02
C THR A 51 6.92 1.61 11.11
N PHE A 52 6.51 0.37 11.40
CA PHE A 52 5.14 -0.01 11.70
C PHE A 52 5.02 -0.40 13.17
N HIS A 53 4.16 0.28 13.91
CA HIS A 53 3.78 -0.13 15.25
C HIS A 53 2.55 -1.02 15.16
N LEU A 54 2.75 -2.33 15.31
CA LEU A 54 1.68 -3.32 15.40
C LEU A 54 1.23 -3.44 16.86
N MET A 55 0.16 -4.19 17.10
CA MET A 55 -0.43 -4.33 18.43
C MET A 55 0.52 -5.00 19.44
N ASP A 56 1.38 -5.90 18.97
CA ASP A 56 2.26 -6.75 19.78
C ASP A 56 3.75 -6.51 19.53
N GLN A 57 4.11 -5.85 18.42
CA GLN A 57 5.49 -5.62 18.04
C GLN A 57 5.68 -4.35 17.21
N THR A 58 6.92 -3.88 17.16
CA THR A 58 7.35 -2.85 16.20
C THR A 58 8.17 -3.50 15.10
N VAL A 59 7.83 -3.20 13.85
CA VAL A 59 8.51 -3.70 12.66
C VAL A 59 9.16 -2.54 11.93
N CYS A 60 10.47 -2.64 11.66
CA CYS A 60 11.20 -1.65 10.88
C CYS A 60 11.61 -2.28 9.55
N ILE A 61 11.17 -1.67 8.44
CA ILE A 61 11.45 -2.13 7.08
C ILE A 61 12.56 -1.28 6.48
N TYR A 62 13.62 -1.92 5.98
CA TYR A 62 14.69 -1.27 5.23
C TYR A 62 14.31 -1.11 3.76
N THR A 63 14.17 0.13 3.30
CA THR A 63 13.54 0.41 1.99
C THR A 63 14.44 0.04 0.80
N GLU A 64 15.75 0.07 0.94
CA GLU A 64 16.69 -0.30 -0.15
C GLU A 64 16.62 -1.78 -0.56
N LYS A 65 15.97 -2.63 0.24
CA LYS A 65 15.78 -4.07 -0.07
C LYS A 65 14.43 -4.36 -0.72
N ILE A 66 13.62 -3.32 -0.94
CA ILE A 66 12.30 -3.42 -1.54
C ILE A 66 12.43 -3.23 -3.06
N MET A 67 11.88 -4.17 -3.82
CA MET A 67 11.82 -4.12 -5.29
C MET A 67 10.55 -3.49 -5.82
N LYS A 68 9.43 -3.66 -5.09
CA LYS A 68 8.11 -3.16 -5.50
C LYS A 68 7.22 -2.95 -4.30
N ILE A 69 6.36 -1.94 -4.39
CA ILE A 69 5.32 -1.66 -3.41
C ILE A 69 3.97 -1.68 -4.11
N GLU A 70 2.98 -2.32 -3.49
CA GLU A 70 1.58 -2.24 -3.91
C GLU A 70 0.75 -1.62 -2.78
N ILE A 71 -0.08 -0.63 -3.11
CA ILE A 71 -0.87 0.12 -2.12
C ILE A 71 -2.35 0.00 -2.47
N LYS A 72 -3.18 -0.25 -1.47
CA LYS A 72 -4.65 -0.24 -1.57
C LYS A 72 -5.23 0.62 -0.43
N PRO A 73 -6.26 1.44 -0.67
CA PRO A 73 -6.89 1.73 -1.97
C PRO A 73 -5.95 2.50 -2.93
N PRO A 74 -6.27 2.57 -4.23
CA PRO A 74 -5.43 3.24 -5.22
C PRO A 74 -5.23 4.73 -4.89
N ILE A 75 -4.02 5.21 -5.17
CA ILE A 75 -3.63 6.61 -4.98
C ILE A 75 -3.70 7.33 -6.33
N SER A 76 -4.63 8.27 -6.46
CA SER A 76 -4.96 8.91 -7.74
C SER A 76 -4.20 10.21 -8.02
N GLN A 77 -3.53 10.79 -7.02
CA GLN A 77 -2.96 12.15 -7.10
C GLN A 77 -1.42 12.18 -7.13
N MET A 78 -0.75 11.06 -7.40
CA MET A 78 0.70 11.14 -7.63
C MET A 78 0.95 11.81 -8.98
N GLU A 79 1.72 12.89 -8.97
CA GLU A 79 2.15 13.63 -10.15
C GLU A 79 3.68 13.63 -10.19
N GLY A 80 4.25 13.52 -11.40
CA GLY A 80 5.70 13.50 -11.60
C GLY A 80 6.15 12.65 -12.79
N GLU A 81 7.44 12.72 -13.08
CA GLU A 81 8.07 11.87 -14.11
C GLU A 81 7.96 10.39 -13.70
N GLY A 82 7.58 9.53 -14.66
CA GLY A 82 7.39 8.10 -14.43
C GLY A 82 6.06 7.70 -13.78
N VAL A 83 5.13 8.65 -13.57
CA VAL A 83 3.77 8.36 -13.09
C VAL A 83 2.79 8.28 -14.26
N PHE A 84 2.07 7.16 -14.35
CA PHE A 84 1.09 6.91 -15.41
C PHE A 84 -0.31 6.70 -14.82
N ALA A 85 -1.18 7.71 -14.98
CA ALA A 85 -2.56 7.63 -14.54
C ALA A 85 -3.37 6.60 -15.35
N ASN A 86 -4.38 6.00 -14.71
CA ASN A 86 -5.34 5.08 -15.35
C ASN A 86 -4.70 3.89 -16.09
N SER A 87 -3.55 3.42 -15.60
CA SER A 87 -2.86 2.27 -16.16
C SER A 87 -3.52 0.94 -15.74
N GLU A 88 -3.54 -0.03 -16.64
CA GLU A 88 -4.08 -1.37 -16.38
C GLU A 88 -2.95 -2.39 -16.24
N ARG A 89 -3.03 -3.25 -15.22
CA ARG A 89 -2.11 -4.39 -15.07
C ARG A 89 -2.58 -5.53 -15.98
N ILE A 90 -1.93 -5.68 -17.12
CA ILE A 90 -2.13 -6.85 -17.99
C ILE A 90 -1.30 -8.02 -17.47
N THR A 91 -1.97 -9.11 -17.10
CA THR A 91 -1.30 -10.38 -16.79
C THR A 91 -1.45 -11.28 -18.01
N ALA A 92 -0.34 -11.71 -18.60
CA ALA A 92 -0.41 -12.69 -19.68
C ALA A 92 -1.06 -13.98 -19.16
N LEU A 93 -2.07 -14.48 -19.86
CA LEU A 93 -2.75 -15.71 -19.50
C LEU A 93 -1.73 -16.85 -19.58
N GLN A 94 -1.25 -17.35 -18.44
CA GLN A 94 -0.45 -18.56 -18.42
C GLN A 94 -1.40 -19.73 -18.67
N ILE A 95 -1.42 -20.21 -19.92
CA ILE A 95 -2.03 -21.51 -20.24
C ILE A 95 -1.17 -22.54 -19.52
N ASN A 96 -1.57 -22.96 -18.33
CA ASN A 96 -1.04 -24.14 -17.69
C ASN A 96 -1.39 -25.35 -18.56
N ALA A 97 -0.52 -25.68 -19.50
CA ALA A 97 -0.53 -26.96 -20.20
C ALA A 97 -0.14 -28.03 -19.17
N SER A 98 -1.14 -28.46 -18.40
CA SER A 98 -1.03 -29.66 -17.58
C SER A 98 -0.77 -30.83 -18.55
N ARG A 99 0.42 -31.42 -18.50
CA ARG A 99 0.75 -32.69 -19.13
C ARG A 99 0.48 -33.82 -18.15
#